data_AF-A0A8T2WQ00-F1
#
_entry.id   AF-A0A8T2WQ00-F1
#
_cell.length_a   1.000
_cell.length_b   1.000
_cell.length_c   1.000
_cell.angle_alpha   90.00
_cell.angle_beta   90.00
_cell.angle_gamma   90.00
#
_symmetry.space_group_name_H-M   'P 1'
#
loop_
_entity.id
_entity.type
_entity.pdbx_description
1 polymer ?
#
loop_
_entity_poly.entity_id
_entity_poly.type
_entity_poly.pdbx_seq_one_letter_code
_entity_poly.pdbx_strand_id
1 'polypeptide(L)'
;MIQRTARSSPHSGQAFVIFQKREVAEMAVAKLDEICLMLSNGRPLVGSIAAPCFPGKQSTFFGHLTINKLRIHMQREMKEAVSTSHCSQPNTLEYDLAMEWCLLQDRSDLALRKLRQQQEQELRKLRATLKSK
;
A
#
# COMPACT_ATOMS: atom_id res chain seq x y z
N MET A 1 -6.98 -9.45 -9.47
CA MET A 1 -5.96 -9.79 -8.45
C MET A 1 -5.79 -8.57 -7.54
N ILE A 2 -5.77 -8.73 -6.22
CA ILE A 2 -5.50 -7.59 -5.31
C ILE A 2 -4.07 -7.12 -5.55
N GLN A 3 -3.89 -5.82 -5.80
CA GLN A 3 -2.58 -5.27 -6.09
C GLN A 3 -1.71 -5.36 -4.83
N ARG A 4 -0.63 -6.14 -4.92
CA ARG A 4 0.41 -6.13 -3.90
C ARG A 4 1.24 -4.87 -4.05
N THR A 5 1.24 -4.03 -3.03
CA THR A 5 2.10 -2.86 -2.96
C THR A 5 3.34 -3.19 -2.14
N ALA A 6 4.35 -2.31 -2.14
CA ALA A 6 5.54 -2.48 -1.28
C ALA A 6 5.20 -2.65 0.22
N ARG A 7 3.99 -2.22 0.62
CA ARG A 7 3.47 -2.31 2.00
C ARG A 7 2.68 -3.59 2.28
N SER A 8 2.38 -4.40 1.26
CA SER A 8 1.64 -5.64 1.45
C SER A 8 2.46 -6.66 2.25
N SER A 9 1.86 -7.26 3.27
CA SER A 9 2.48 -8.33 4.04
C SER A 9 2.58 -9.60 3.18
N PRO A 10 3.75 -10.27 3.11
CA PRO A 10 3.88 -11.55 2.41
C PRO A 10 3.20 -12.69 3.17
N HIS A 11 2.89 -12.51 4.45
CA HIS A 11 2.39 -13.57 5.34
C HIS A 11 0.86 -13.64 5.42
N SER A 12 0.16 -12.64 4.88
CA SER A 12 -1.30 -12.53 4.91
C SER A 12 -1.89 -12.73 3.52
N GLY A 13 -2.89 -13.60 3.43
CA GLY A 13 -3.78 -13.64 2.27
C GLY A 13 -4.67 -12.39 2.26
N GLN A 14 -5.06 -11.93 1.08
CA GLN A 14 -6.01 -10.83 0.92
C GLN A 14 -7.12 -11.28 -0.03
N ALA A 15 -8.35 -10.89 0.27
CA ALA A 15 -9.53 -11.11 -0.54
C ALA A 15 -10.49 -9.92 -0.42
N PHE A 16 -11.31 -9.71 -1.43
CA PHE A 16 -12.45 -8.78 -1.35
C PHE A 16 -13.72 -9.56 -1.01
N VAL A 17 -14.57 -8.95 -0.20
CA VAL A 17 -15.92 -9.42 0.06
C VAL A 17 -16.87 -8.32 -0.38
N ILE A 18 -17.79 -8.66 -1.27
CA ILE A 18 -18.76 -7.70 -1.82
C ILE A 18 -20.10 -7.96 -1.12
N PHE A 19 -20.60 -6.94 -0.45
CA PHE A 19 -21.92 -6.96 0.18
C PHE A 19 -22.91 -6.18 -0.67
N GLN A 20 -24.17 -6.62 -0.67
CA GLN A 20 -25.25 -5.93 -1.40
C GLN A 20 -25.56 -4.55 -0.80
N LYS A 21 -25.40 -4.42 0.51
CA LYS A 21 -25.71 -3.22 1.29
C LYS A 21 -24.49 -2.77 2.07
N ARG A 22 -24.27 -1.45 2.15
CA ARG A 22 -23.13 -0.86 2.86
C ARG A 22 -23.20 -1.14 4.36
N GLU A 23 -24.38 -1.05 4.94
CA GLU A 23 -24.62 -1.24 6.37
C GLU A 23 -24.22 -2.65 6.81
N VAL A 24 -24.40 -3.64 5.93
CA VAL A 24 -24.00 -5.04 6.19
C VAL A 24 -22.48 -5.18 6.17
N ALA A 25 -21.78 -4.48 5.27
CA ALA A 25 -20.32 -4.48 5.23
C ALA A 25 -19.72 -3.84 6.49
N GLU A 26 -20.29 -2.72 6.93
CA GLU A 26 -19.89 -2.02 8.17
C GLU A 26 -20.11 -2.89 9.40
N MET A 27 -21.29 -3.51 9.52
CA MET A 27 -21.56 -4.46 10.60
C MET A 27 -20.61 -5.66 10.58
N ALA A 28 -20.28 -6.19 9.39
CA ALA A 28 -19.36 -7.32 9.27
C ALA A 28 -17.95 -6.97 9.76
N VAL A 29 -17.43 -5.78 9.41
CA VAL A 29 -16.12 -5.31 9.90
C VAL A 29 -16.16 -5.06 11.40
N ALA A 30 -17.19 -4.38 11.91
CA ALA A 30 -17.35 -4.14 13.35
C ALA A 30 -17.37 -5.46 14.15
N LYS A 31 -18.09 -6.49 13.65
CA LYS A 31 -18.09 -7.81 14.27
C LYS A 31 -16.74 -8.51 14.23
N LEU A 32 -15.91 -8.29 13.20
CA LEU A 32 -14.56 -8.87 13.14
C LEU A 32 -13.60 -8.18 14.12
N ASP A 33 -13.82 -6.90 14.40
CA ASP A 33 -13.05 -6.17 15.42
C ASP A 33 -13.47 -6.57 16.83
N GLU A 34 -14.76 -6.83 17.06
CA GLU A 34 -15.29 -7.31 18.34
C GLU A 34 -14.98 -8.79 18.61
N ILE A 35 -15.08 -9.63 17.56
CA ILE A 35 -15.00 -11.09 17.67
C ILE A 35 -13.83 -11.60 16.83
N CYS A 36 -12.94 -12.34 17.48
CA CYS A 36 -11.84 -13.01 16.82
C CYS A 36 -12.34 -14.22 16.02
N LEU A 37 -12.73 -13.99 14.75
CA LEU A 37 -13.15 -15.06 13.85
C LEU A 37 -11.90 -15.82 13.35
N MET A 38 -11.75 -17.07 13.78
CA MET A 38 -10.62 -17.92 13.41
C MET A 38 -10.92 -18.80 12.21
N LEU A 39 -10.02 -18.82 11.24
CA LEU A 39 -10.03 -19.78 10.13
C LEU A 39 -9.59 -21.17 10.62
N SER A 40 -9.90 -22.22 9.83
CA SER A 40 -9.53 -23.62 10.14
C SER A 40 -8.02 -23.85 10.31
N ASN A 41 -7.19 -22.97 9.74
CA ASN A 41 -5.74 -22.99 9.89
C ASN A 41 -5.23 -22.26 11.15
N GLY A 42 -6.14 -21.83 12.03
CA GLY A 42 -5.83 -21.13 13.27
C GLY A 42 -5.37 -19.68 13.08
N ARG A 43 -5.75 -19.03 11.97
CA ARG A 43 -5.44 -17.61 11.71
C ARG A 43 -6.69 -16.75 11.87
N PRO A 44 -6.62 -15.60 12.58
CA PRO A 44 -7.74 -14.70 12.69
C PRO A 44 -8.02 -14.01 11.35
N LEU A 45 -9.30 -13.80 11.06
CA LEU A 45 -9.74 -12.96 9.97
C LEU A 45 -9.74 -11.51 10.43
N VAL A 46 -9.16 -10.62 9.62
CA VAL A 46 -9.18 -9.17 9.86
C VAL A 46 -9.89 -8.51 8.69
N GLY A 47 -10.85 -7.65 8.99
CA GLY A 47 -11.62 -6.90 8.01
C GLY A 47 -11.19 -5.43 7.96
N SER A 48 -11.31 -4.82 6.78
CA SER A 48 -11.21 -3.36 6.65
C SER A 48 -12.03 -2.91 5.46
N ILE A 49 -12.75 -1.81 5.61
CA ILE A 49 -13.41 -1.15 4.46
C ILE A 49 -12.37 -0.24 3.80
N ALA A 50 -12.03 -0.55 2.56
CA ALA A 50 -11.15 0.27 1.75
C ALA A 50 -11.79 0.49 0.38
N ALA A 51 -11.59 1.69 -0.18
CA ALA A 51 -11.88 1.92 -1.59
C ALA A 51 -10.97 1.00 -2.41
N PRO A 52 -11.52 0.07 -3.21
CA PRO A 52 -10.69 -0.77 -4.04
C PRO A 52 -9.95 0.10 -5.05
N CYS A 53 -8.64 0.20 -4.89
CA CYS A 53 -7.78 0.85 -5.88
C CYS A 53 -7.58 -0.16 -7.01
N PHE A 54 -8.48 -0.12 -7.99
CA PHE A 54 -8.24 -0.81 -9.24
C PHE A 54 -7.22 0.03 -10.01
N PRO A 55 -6.14 -0.56 -10.54
CA PRO A 55 -5.34 0.14 -11.52
C PRO A 55 -6.31 0.50 -12.65
N GLY A 56 -6.57 1.80 -12.82
CA GLY A 56 -7.43 2.28 -13.90
C GLY A 56 -6.84 1.89 -15.26
N LYS A 57 -7.46 2.34 -16.36
CA LYS A 57 -6.83 2.25 -17.69
C LYS A 57 -5.41 2.82 -17.58
N GLN A 58 -4.40 1.94 -17.61
CA GLN A 58 -3.03 2.39 -17.65
C GLN A 58 -2.83 3.13 -18.97
N SER A 59 -2.19 4.29 -18.90
CA SER A 59 -1.80 5.00 -20.11
C SER A 59 -1.02 4.03 -21.00
N THR A 60 -1.43 3.92 -22.26
CA THR A 60 -0.70 3.12 -23.28
C THR A 60 0.62 3.77 -23.66
N PHE A 61 0.85 5.03 -23.24
CA PHE A 61 2.10 5.73 -23.42
C PHE A 61 3.03 5.47 -22.23
N PHE A 62 4.04 4.64 -22.46
CA PHE A 62 5.14 4.41 -21.53
C PHE A 62 5.98 5.70 -21.41
N GLY A 63 6.44 6.02 -20.20
CA GLY A 63 7.34 7.16 -19.94
C GLY A 63 6.68 8.51 -19.64
N HIS A 64 5.36 8.66 -19.84
CA HIS A 64 4.63 9.87 -19.42
C HIS A 64 3.90 9.61 -18.09
N LEU A 65 4.33 10.33 -17.04
CA LEU A 65 3.59 10.38 -15.77
C LEU A 65 2.24 11.04 -16.03
N THR A 66 1.18 10.23 -16.08
CA THR A 66 -0.18 10.75 -16.21
C THR A 66 -0.63 11.20 -14.84
N ILE A 67 -0.32 12.45 -14.46
CA ILE A 67 -0.88 13.06 -13.26
C ILE A 67 -2.38 13.20 -13.50
N ASN A 68 -3.17 12.42 -12.75
CA ASN A 68 -4.62 12.44 -12.88
C ASN A 68 -5.09 13.85 -12.52
N LYS A 69 -5.56 14.60 -13.52
CA LYS A 69 -5.94 16.01 -13.42
C LYS A 69 -7.22 16.14 -12.61
N LEU A 70 -7.18 15.82 -11.31
CA LEU A 70 -8.25 16.12 -10.36
C LEU A 70 -8.24 17.63 -10.04
N ARG A 71 -8.59 18.38 -11.07
CA ARG A 71 -9.43 19.56 -11.21
C ARG A 71 -9.72 20.51 -10.04
N ILE A 72 -8.87 20.67 -9.03
CA ILE A 72 -9.06 21.76 -8.06
C ILE A 72 -7.69 22.37 -7.72
N HIS A 73 -7.48 23.62 -8.16
CA HIS A 73 -6.38 24.52 -7.75
C HIS A 73 -5.02 24.49 -8.49
N MET A 74 -4.94 24.18 -9.80
CA MET A 74 -3.65 24.16 -10.52
C MET A 74 -3.64 24.90 -11.88
N GLN A 75 -4.57 25.82 -12.11
CA GLN A 75 -4.70 26.46 -13.42
C GLN A 75 -3.65 27.56 -13.68
N ARG A 76 -2.94 28.05 -12.64
CA ARG A 76 -1.93 29.10 -12.78
C ARG A 76 -0.50 28.55 -12.95
N GLU A 77 -0.16 27.46 -12.27
CA GLU A 77 1.20 26.87 -12.29
C GLU A 77 1.46 25.98 -13.52
N MET A 78 0.41 25.39 -14.10
CA MET A 78 0.55 24.50 -15.27
C MET A 78 0.94 25.21 -16.58
N LYS A 79 0.85 26.55 -16.66
CA LYS A 79 1.16 27.29 -17.90
C LYS A 79 2.65 27.35 -18.20
N GLU A 80 3.50 27.21 -17.18
CA GLU A 80 4.97 27.29 -17.30
C GLU A 80 5.67 25.95 -17.03
N ALA A 81 4.99 25.01 -16.34
CA ALA A 81 5.52 23.69 -16.09
C ALA A 81 5.42 22.78 -17.33
N VAL A 82 6.42 22.82 -18.19
CA VAL A 82 6.60 21.78 -19.22
C VAL A 82 7.08 20.51 -18.52
N SER A 83 6.16 19.60 -18.23
CA SER A 83 6.51 18.28 -17.69
C SER A 83 7.04 17.38 -18.81
N THR A 84 8.28 17.65 -19.25
CA THR A 84 9.03 16.68 -20.05
C THR A 84 9.64 15.64 -19.11
N SER A 85 9.38 14.36 -19.38
CA SER A 85 10.10 13.26 -18.75
C SER A 85 11.58 13.42 -19.10
N HIS A 86 12.43 13.71 -18.10
CA HIS A 86 13.85 13.95 -18.31
C HIS A 86 14.63 13.50 -17.07
N CYS A 87 15.93 13.24 -17.25
CA CYS A 87 16.84 13.02 -16.13
C CYS A 87 17.38 14.36 -15.65
N SER A 88 17.27 14.62 -14.36
CA SER A 88 17.87 15.79 -13.75
C SER A 88 19.38 15.78 -13.97
N GLN A 89 19.94 16.96 -14.24
CA GLN A 89 21.37 17.12 -14.47
C GLN A 89 22.09 17.28 -13.12
N PRO A 90 23.31 16.75 -12.95
CA PRO A 90 24.12 17.03 -11.77
C PRO A 90 24.28 18.54 -11.54
N ASN A 91 24.38 18.96 -10.29
CA ASN A 91 24.44 20.37 -9.87
C ASN A 91 23.14 21.17 -10.15
N THR A 92 21.99 20.51 -10.18
CA THR A 92 20.68 21.18 -10.16
C THR A 92 19.98 20.89 -8.85
N LEU A 93 19.15 21.84 -8.39
CA LEU A 93 18.33 21.63 -7.19
C LEU A 93 17.40 20.41 -7.35
N GLU A 94 16.88 20.18 -8.56
CA GLU A 94 16.07 18.99 -8.87
C GLU A 94 16.84 17.69 -8.65
N TYR A 95 18.11 17.62 -9.08
CA TYR A 95 18.96 16.47 -8.84
C TYR A 95 19.23 16.24 -7.36
N ASP A 96 19.59 17.29 -6.62
CA ASP A 96 19.89 17.18 -5.19
C ASP A 96 18.66 16.71 -4.39
N LEU A 97 17.49 17.29 -4.67
CA LEU A 97 16.24 16.87 -4.06
C LEU A 97 15.85 15.43 -4.46
N ALA A 98 16.03 15.06 -5.73
CA ALA A 98 15.77 13.70 -6.18
C ALA A 98 16.66 12.67 -5.47
N MET A 99 17.94 13.00 -5.25
CA MET A 99 18.87 12.15 -4.50
C MET A 99 18.50 12.03 -3.02
N GLU A 100 18.07 13.11 -2.38
CA GLU A 100 17.53 13.07 -1.02
C GLU A 100 16.27 12.18 -0.93
N TRP A 101 15.37 12.30 -1.90
CA TRP A 101 14.19 11.43 -2.01
C TRP A 101 14.56 9.96 -2.16
N CYS A 102 15.53 9.63 -3.02
CA CYS A 102 16.06 8.27 -3.16
C CYS A 102 16.60 7.73 -1.82
N LEU A 103 17.39 8.54 -1.11
CA LEU A 103 17.93 8.17 0.20
C LEU A 103 16.82 7.91 1.24
N LEU A 104 15.78 8.74 1.25
CA LEU A 104 14.62 8.55 2.13
C LEU A 104 13.84 7.27 1.77
N GLN A 105 13.68 6.99 0.48
CA GLN A 105 13.04 5.77 -0.01
C GLN A 105 13.81 4.53 0.44
N ASP A 106 15.13 4.52 0.28
CA ASP A 106 16.00 3.41 0.71
C ASP A 106 15.92 3.17 2.23
N ARG A 107 15.92 4.24 3.01
CA ARG A 107 15.75 4.16 4.48
C ARG A 107 14.39 3.57 4.85
N SER A 108 13.32 4.01 4.19
CA SER A 108 11.97 3.49 4.39
C SER A 108 11.89 2.00 4.07
N ASP A 109 12.45 1.59 2.93
CA ASP A 109 12.49 0.20 2.50
C ASP A 109 13.27 -0.68 3.47
N LEU A 110 14.41 -0.19 3.97
CA LEU A 110 15.18 -0.87 5.00
C LEU A 110 14.39 -1.03 6.31
N ALA A 111 13.73 0.04 6.78
CA ALA A 111 12.90 -0.01 7.99
C ALA A 111 11.77 -1.04 7.84
N LEU A 112 11.10 -1.05 6.69
CA LEU A 112 10.01 -1.99 6.41
C LEU A 112 10.51 -3.44 6.32
N ARG A 113 11.71 -3.67 5.76
CA ARG A 113 12.37 -5.00 5.76
C ARG A 113 12.65 -5.48 7.18
N LYS A 114 13.26 -4.63 8.02
CA LYS A 114 13.55 -4.98 9.43
C LYS A 114 12.28 -5.29 10.20
N LEU A 115 11.23 -4.47 10.04
CA LEU A 115 9.93 -4.70 10.67
C LEU A 115 9.35 -6.07 10.29
N ARG A 116 9.37 -6.44 9.01
CA ARG A 116 8.88 -7.74 8.55
C ARG A 116 9.67 -8.91 9.13
N GLN A 117 11.00 -8.80 9.19
CA GLN A 117 11.84 -9.83 9.79
C GLN A 117 11.51 -10.04 11.27
N GLN A 118 11.33 -8.95 12.02
CA GLN A 118 10.92 -9.02 13.42
C GLN A 118 9.53 -9.66 13.57
N GLN A 119 8.55 -9.24 12.77
CA GLN A 119 7.20 -9.83 12.75
C GLN A 119 7.24 -11.33 12.46
N GLU A 120 8.08 -11.77 11.52
CA GLU A 120 8.22 -13.20 11.21
C GLU A 120 8.74 -13.99 12.42
N GLN A 121 9.74 -13.47 13.13
CA GLN A 121 10.29 -14.10 14.32
C GLN A 121 9.23 -14.20 15.43
N GLU A 122 8.50 -13.12 15.69
CA GLU A 122 7.43 -13.11 16.68
C GLU A 122 6.29 -14.08 16.33
N LEU A 123 5.89 -14.16 15.06
CA LEU A 123 4.91 -15.15 14.61
C LEU A 123 5.39 -16.60 14.78
N ARG A 124 6.68 -16.88 14.52
CA ARG A 124 7.27 -18.20 14.73
C ARG A 124 7.26 -18.58 16.22
N LYS A 125 7.64 -17.66 17.10
CA LYS A 125 7.60 -17.87 18.56
C LYS A 125 6.17 -18.12 19.04
N LEU A 126 5.23 -17.26 18.65
CA LEU A 126 3.81 -17.40 19.01
C LEU A 126 3.24 -18.76 18.57
N ARG A 127 3.57 -19.20 17.35
CA ARG A 127 3.13 -20.49 16.83
C ARG A 127 3.71 -21.66 17.61
N ALA A 128 4.96 -21.58 18.08
CA ALA A 128 5.56 -22.60 18.94
C ALA A 128 4.83 -22.69 20.29
N THR A 129 4.56 -21.54 20.93
CA THR A 129 3.83 -21.48 22.21
C THR A 129 2.42 -22.05 22.10
N LEU A 130 1.70 -21.74 21.02
CA LEU A 130 0.33 -22.23 20.80
C LEU A 130 0.25 -23.73 20.49
N LYS A 131 1.30 -24.35 19.93
CA LYS A 131 1.37 -25.81 19.70
C LYS A 131 1.77 -26.61 20.93
N SER A 132 2.35 -25.96 21.93
CA SER A 132 2.84 -26.59 23.16
C SER A 132 1.76 -26.71 24.25
N LYS A 133 0.54 -26.23 23.98
CA LYS A 133 -0.65 -26.41 24.83
C LYS A 133 -1.60 -27.38 24.15
#